data_AF-A0A351TL07-F1
#
_entry.id   AF-A0A351TL07-F1
#
_cell.length_a   1.000
_cell.length_b   1.000
_cell.length_c   1.000
_cell.angle_alpha   90.00
_cell.angle_beta   90.00
_cell.angle_gamma   90.00
#
_symmetry.space_group_name_H-M   'P 1'
#
loop_
_entity.id
_entity.type
_entity.pdbx_description
1 polymer ?
#
loop_
_entity_poly.entity_id
_entity_poly.type
_entity_poly.pdbx_seq_one_letter_code
_entity_poly.pdbx_strand_id
1 'polypeptide(L)' 'MYWYLQEIIVLPEYQGKGIGKSIVNRLLEHVRETAIPGTGVEVGLTAVKGKEAFYEKFGFSCGCSGMKKWIETDALSERR' A
#
# COMPACT_ATOMS: atom_id res chain seq x y z
N MET A 1 -6.24 -12.01 -3.63
CA MET A 1 -6.66 -10.64 -4.00
C MET A 1 -5.60 -9.67 -3.49
N TYR A 2 -5.24 -8.64 -4.26
CA TYR A 2 -4.18 -7.70 -3.89
C TYR A 2 -4.73 -6.29 -3.74
N TRP A 3 -4.44 -5.66 -2.60
CA TRP A 3 -4.79 -4.27 -2.30
C TRP A 3 -3.52 -3.48 -2.06
N TYR A 4 -3.53 -2.20 -2.42
CA TYR A 4 -2.36 -1.34 -2.29
C TYR A 4 -2.72 -0.05 -1.55
N LEU A 5 -2.01 0.24 -0.46
CA LEU A 5 -2.11 1.52 0.22
C LEU A 5 -1.13 2.49 -0.43
N GLN A 6 -1.67 3.44 -1.18
CA GLN A 6 -0.91 4.50 -1.82
C GLN A 6 -0.95 5.77 -0.99
N GLU A 7 0.21 6.44 -0.88
CA GLU A 7 0.35 7.83 -0.40
C GLU A 7 -0.45 8.19 0.85
N ILE A 8 0.02 7.73 2.02
CA ILE A 8 -0.51 8.15 3.31
C ILE A 8 0.36 9.29 3.85
N ILE A 9 -0.19 10.50 3.85
CA ILE A 9 0.51 11.71 4.28
C ILE A 9 -0.29 12.38 5.41
N VAL A 10 0.41 12.72 6.49
CA VAL A 10 -0.12 13.55 7.58
C VAL A 10 0.76 14.78 7.68
N LEU A 11 0.17 15.97 7.57
CA LEU A 11 0.89 17.23 7.67
C LEU A 11 1.64 17.34 9.01
N PRO A 12 2.84 17.94 9.07
CA PRO A 12 3.68 17.97 10.27
C PRO A 12 2.97 18.44 11.54
N GLU A 13 2.10 19.45 11.44
CA GLU A 13 1.37 20.05 12.58
C GLU A 13 0.32 19.10 13.19
N TYR A 14 0.02 18.02 12.47
CA TYR A 14 -0.96 17.00 12.84
C TYR A 14 -0.30 15.65 13.17
N GLN A 15 1.02 15.52 13.03
CA GLN A 15 1.75 14.32 13.42
C GLN A 15 1.82 14.17 14.95
N GLY A 16 2.17 12.97 15.43
CA GLY A 16 2.21 12.66 16.88
C GLY A 16 0.84 12.48 17.56
N LYS A 17 -0.25 12.84 16.89
CA LYS A 17 -1.63 12.75 17.41
C LYS A 17 -2.33 11.42 17.11
N GLY A 18 -1.62 10.41 16.60
CA GLY A 18 -2.19 9.11 16.24
C GLY A 18 -3.02 9.09 14.95
N ILE A 19 -3.09 10.20 14.19
CA ILE A 19 -3.91 10.32 12.98
C ILE A 19 -3.49 9.29 11.91
N GLY A 20 -2.19 9.18 11.63
CA GLY A 20 -1.70 8.18 10.66
C GLY A 20 -2.09 6.76 11.05
N LYS A 21 -2.08 6.44 12.35
CA LYS A 21 -2.52 5.13 12.86
C LYS A 21 -4.02 4.91 12.63
N SER A 22 -4.83 5.93 12.87
CA SER A 22 -6.27 5.89 12.61
C SER A 22 -6.57 5.66 11.12
N ILE A 23 -5.85 6.35 10.22
CA ILE A 23 -6.00 6.18 8.77
C ILE A 23 -5.71 4.74 8.37
N VAL A 24 -4.53 4.20 8.73
CA VAL A 24 -4.14 2.83 8.36
C VAL A 24 -5.11 1.79 8.91
N ASN A 25 -5.53 1.92 10.19
CA ASN A 25 -6.49 1.00 10.80
C ASN A 25 -7.81 0.97 10.03
N ARG A 26 -8.38 2.13 9.72
CA ARG A 26 -9.65 2.22 8.99
C ARG A 26 -9.56 1.61 7.60
N LEU A 27 -8.44 1.81 6.90
CA LEU A 27 -8.20 1.20 5.59
C LEU A 27 -8.11 -0.32 5.69
N LEU A 28 -7.39 -0.85 6.69
CA LEU A 28 -7.29 -2.29 6.92
C LEU A 28 -8.62 -2.91 7.35
N GLU A 29 -9.42 -2.22 8.16
CA GLU A 29 -10.79 -2.62 8.50
C GLU A 29 -11.66 -2.71 7.24
N HIS A 30 -11.62 -1.68 6.39
CA HIS A 30 -12.35 -1.67 5.13
C HIS A 30 -11.96 -2.86 4.22
N VAL A 31 -10.67 -3.18 4.11
CA VAL A 31 -10.22 -4.36 3.34
C VAL A 31 -10.82 -5.64 3.92
N ARG A 32 -10.88 -5.80 5.25
CA ARG A 32 -11.46 -7.00 5.88
C ARG A 32 -12.96 -7.11 5.65
N GLU A 33 -13.68 -5.99 5.68
CA GLU A 33 -15.13 -5.96 5.52
C GLU A 33 -15.57 -6.17 4.07
N THR A 34 -14.75 -5.71 3.11
CA THR A 34 -15.07 -5.78 1.68
C THR A 34 -14.49 -7.00 0.97
N ALA A 35 -13.49 -7.65 1.57
CA ALA A 35 -12.88 -8.83 0.99
C ALA A 35 -13.85 -10.00 0.88
N ILE A 36 -13.66 -10.80 -0.17
CA ILE A 36 -14.47 -12.00 -0.40
C ILE A 36 -14.26 -12.96 0.78
N PRO A 37 -15.33 -13.35 1.51
CA PRO A 37 -15.22 -14.22 2.67
C PRO A 37 -14.50 -15.54 2.32
N GLY A 38 -13.62 -15.99 3.23
CA GLY A 38 -12.86 -17.23 3.05
C GLY A 38 -11.62 -17.11 2.14
N THR A 39 -11.27 -15.91 1.69
CA THR A 39 -10.08 -15.69 0.85
C THR A 39 -8.94 -15.00 1.59
N GLY A 40 -7.71 -15.32 1.19
CA GLY A 40 -6.52 -14.59 1.61
C GLY A 40 -6.35 -13.29 0.83
N VAL A 41 -6.07 -12.20 1.55
CA VAL A 41 -5.81 -10.87 0.97
C VAL A 41 -4.40 -10.44 1.31
N GLU A 42 -3.67 -10.01 0.29
CA GLU A 42 -2.38 -9.37 0.46
C GLU A 42 -2.57 -7.86 0.34
N VAL A 43 -2.02 -7.11 1.31
CA VAL A 43 -2.01 -5.65 1.31
C VAL A 43 -0.58 -5.19 1.18
N GLY A 44 -0.25 -4.53 0.08
CA GLY A 44 1.05 -3.95 -0.17
C GLY A 44 1.11 -2.46 0.13
N LEU A 45 2.29 -1.97 0.47
CA LEU A 45 2.62 -0.55 0.52
C LEU A 45 4.12 -0.35 0.25
N THR A 46 4.49 0.87 -0.11
CA THR A 46 5.89 1.30 -0.15
C THR A 46 6.08 2.35 0.93
N ALA A 47 6.84 2.01 1.98
CA ALA A 47 7.19 2.97 3.01
C ALA A 47 8.26 3.94 2.49
N VAL A 48 8.12 5.22 2.82
CA VAL A 48 9.22 6.17 2.67
C VAL A 48 10.35 5.75 3.62
N LYS A 49 11.60 5.90 3.16
CA LYS A 49 12.80 5.57 3.93
C LYS A 49 12.73 6.15 5.36
N GLY A 50 12.90 5.29 6.36
CA GLY A 50 12.85 5.65 7.78
C GLY A 50 11.45 5.65 8.40
N LYS A 51 10.40 5.25 7.65
CA LYS A 51 9.02 5.10 8.15
C LYS A 51 8.57 3.63 8.21
N GLU A 52 9.46 2.68 7.98
CA GLU A 52 9.20 1.24 8.03
C GLU A 52 8.67 0.83 9.40
N ALA A 53 9.35 1.27 10.47
CA ALA A 53 8.96 0.99 11.86
C ALA A 53 7.57 1.53 12.24
N PHE A 54 7.01 2.48 11.48
CA PHE A 54 5.62 2.88 11.67
C PHE A 54 4.67 1.79 11.16
N TYR A 55 4.92 1.26 9.96
CA TYR A 55 4.08 0.23 9.34
C TYR A 55 4.26 -1.15 9.96
N GLU A 56 5.44 -1.46 10.49
CA GLU A 56 5.70 -2.71 11.24
C GLU A 56 4.74 -2.92 12.42
N LYS A 57 4.28 -1.83 13.04
CA LYS A 57 3.29 -1.87 14.14
C LYS A 57 1.92 -2.41 13.73
N PHE A 58 1.63 -2.49 12.43
CA PHE A 58 0.39 -3.04 11.88
C PHE A 58 0.58 -4.46 11.33
N GLY A 59 1.75 -5.06 11.55
CA GLY A 59 2.09 -6.40 11.04
C GLY A 59 2.61 -6.41 9.61
N PHE A 60 2.88 -5.24 9.00
CA PHE A 60 3.65 -5.21 7.76
C PHE A 60 5.08 -5.64 8.05
N SER A 61 5.65 -6.45 7.18
CA SER A 61 7.06 -6.81 7.20
C SER A 61 7.73 -6.31 5.93
N CYS A 62 8.99 -5.90 6.03
CA CYS A 62 9.77 -5.55 4.85
C CYS A 62 9.97 -6.83 4.00
N GLY A 63 9.21 -6.97 2.92
CA GLY A 63 9.39 -8.07 1.98
C GLY A 63 10.66 -7.90 1.15
N CYS A 64 11.29 -9.01 0.74
CA CYS A 64 12.46 -9.01 -0.14
C CYS A 64 12.16 -8.53 -1.57
N SER A 65 10.91 -8.18 -1.90
CA SER A 65 10.49 -7.91 -3.28
C SER A 65 10.82 -6.47 -3.70
N GLY A 66 12.10 -6.20 -3.92
CA GLY A 66 12.56 -5.03 -4.67
C GLY A 66 13.04 -5.43 -6.07
N MET A 67 12.24 -5.13 -7.09
CA MET A 67 12.54 -4.61 -8.45
C MET A 67 11.35 -4.90 -9.37
N LYS A 68 10.84 -3.87 -10.07
CA LYS A 68 9.79 -3.97 -11.10
C LYS A 68 10.35 -3.45 -12.41
N LYS A 69 10.12 -4.15 -13.52
CA LYS A 69 10.58 -3.76 -14.86
C LYS A 69 9.41 -3.50 -15.79
N TRP A 70 9.44 -2.33 -16.42
CA TRP A 70 8.56 -1.93 -17.51
C TRP A 70 9.02 -2.53 -18.85
N ILE A 71 8.06 -2.80 -19.73
CA ILE A 71 8.28 -3.26 -21.11
C ILE A 71 7.96 -2.10 -22.06
N GLU A 72 8.80 -1.91 -23.07
CA GLU A 72 8.55 -0.95 -24.15
C GLU A 72 7.39 -1.40 -25.03
N THR A 73 6.47 -0.48 -25.26
CA THR A 73 5.54 -0.54 -26.39
C THR A 73 6.14 0.28 -27.53
N ASP A 74 6.39 -0.37 -28.67
CA ASP A 74 6.49 0.31 -29.96
C ASP A 74 5.19 0.12 -30.76
N ALA A 75 4.90 1.16 -31.55
CA ALA A 75 3.60 1.55 -32.05
C ALA A 75 2.81 0.42 -32.74
N LEU A 76 1.48 0.46 -32.59
CA LEU A 76 0.59 -0.14 -33.59
C LEU A 76 0.89 0.52 -34.95
N SER A 77 1.81 -0.06 -35.71
CA SER A 77 1.82 0.10 -37.15
C SER A 77 0.56 -0.59 -37.69
N GLU A 78 -0.30 0.24 -38.28
CA GLU A 78 -1.29 -0.09 -39.31
C GLU A 78 -2.60 -0.78 -38.89
N ARG A 79 -3.65 0.05 -38.75
CA ARG A 79 -4.93 -0.24 -39.42
C ARG A 79 -5.84 1.00 -39.59
N ARG A 80 -5.51 1.88 -40.54
CA ARG A 80 -6.38 2.33 -41.66
C ARG A 80 -5.74 3.46 -42.45
#